data_AF-X1L9S7-F1
#
_entry.id   AF-X1L9S7-F1
#
_cell.length_a   1.000
_cell.length_b   1.000
_cell.length_c   1.000
_cell.angle_alpha   90.00
_cell.angle_beta   90.00
_cell.angle_gamma   90.00
#
_symmetry.space_group_name_H-M   'P 1'
#
loop_
_entity.id
_entity.type
_entity.pdbx_description
1 polymer ?
#
loop_
_entity_poly.entity_id
_entity_poly.type
_entity_poly.pdbx_seq_one_letter_code
_entity_poly.pdbx_strand_id
1 'polypeptide(L)' 'MKQFIIRLFAQILGAASPAIRTDLVTFCKKYKEEAKKTPNPWDDILAEMLCWIVGVD' A
#
# COMPACT_ATOMS: atom_id res chain seq x y z
N MET A 1 -6.63 13.95 -16.40
CA MET A 1 -6.42 14.12 -14.94
C MET A 1 -6.14 12.81 -14.20
N LYS A 2 -7.01 11.79 -14.24
CA LYS A 2 -6.81 10.52 -13.48
C LYS A 2 -5.47 9.81 -13.76
N GLN A 3 -5.05 9.75 -15.04
CA GLN A 3 -3.79 9.12 -15.46
C GLN A 3 -2.52 9.88 -15.01
N PHE A 4 -2.63 11.19 -14.80
CA PHE A 4 -1.50 12.02 -14.34
C PHE A 4 -1.22 11.79 -12.86
N ILE A 5 -2.28 11.68 -12.05
CA ILE A 5 -2.17 11.42 -10.61
C ILE A 5 -1.51 10.06 -10.35
N ILE A 6 -1.93 9.01 -11.06
CA ILE A 6 -1.34 7.67 -10.91
C ILE A 6 0.14 7.67 -11.28
N ARG A 7 0.54 8.37 -12.36
CA ARG A 7 1.95 8.52 -12.74
C ARG A 7 2.77 9.27 -11.70
N LEU A 8 2.20 10.31 -11.09
CA LEU A 8 2.85 11.07 -10.03
C LEU A 8 3.12 10.18 -8.80
N PHE A 9 2.12 9.39 -8.39
CA PHE A 9 2.27 8.43 -7.30
C PHE A 9 3.32 7.37 -7.62
N ALA A 10 3.34 6.83 -8.84
CA ALA A 10 4.36 5.87 -9.27
C ALA A 10 5.77 6.49 -9.28
N GLN A 11 5.92 7.75 -9.69
CA GLN A 11 7.20 8.46 -9.61
C GLN A 11 7.64 8.72 -8.17
N ILE A 12 6.72 9.09 -7.28
CA ILE A 12 7.03 9.30 -5.86
C ILE A 12 7.44 7.99 -5.19
N LEU A 13 6.75 6.89 -5.47
CA LEU A 13 7.10 5.55 -4.99
C LEU A 13 8.40 5.01 -5.64
N GLY A 14 8.68 5.42 -6.88
CA GLY A 14 9.95 5.17 -7.58
C GLY A 14 11.13 5.96 -6.99
N ALA A 15 10.87 7.21 -6.58
CA ALA A 15 11.84 8.11 -5.97
C ALA A 15 11.98 7.93 -4.45
N ALA A 16 11.07 7.18 -3.82
CA ALA A 16 11.12 6.85 -2.40
C ALA A 16 12.40 6.05 -2.11
N SER A 17 13.15 6.51 -1.11
CA SER A 17 14.37 5.83 -0.68
C SER A 17 14.06 4.41 -0.20
N PRO A 18 15.05 3.49 -0.21
CA PRO A 18 14.87 2.12 0.29
C PRO A 18 14.32 2.06 1.72
N ALA A 19 14.63 3.06 2.55
CA ALA A 19 14.09 3.21 3.89
C ALA A 19 12.57 3.45 3.88
N ILE A 20 12.08 4.41 3.07
CA ILE A 20 10.65 4.71 2.96
C ILE A 20 9.87 3.51 2.41
N ARG A 21 10.46 2.75 1.47
CA ARG A 21 9.86 1.50 0.99
C ARG A 21 9.72 0.48 2.12
N THR A 22 10.77 0.30 2.91
CA THR A 22 10.75 -0.62 4.07
C THR A 22 9.66 -0.24 5.08
N ASP A 23 9.53 1.06 5.36
CA ASP A 23 8.51 1.56 6.28
C ASP A 23 7.09 1.39 5.72
N LEU A 24 6.89 1.64 4.41
CA LEU A 24 5.62 1.41 3.73
C LEU A 24 5.24 -0.08 3.71
N VAL A 25 6.21 -0.97 3.47
CA VAL A 25 6.00 -2.43 3.55
C VAL A 25 5.56 -2.84 4.95
N THR A 26 6.25 -2.33 5.96
CA THR A 26 5.94 -2.60 7.37
C THR A 26 4.55 -2.08 7.74
N PHE A 27 4.21 -0.89 7.28
CA PHE A 27 2.88 -0.31 7.43
C PHE A 27 1.79 -1.17 6.77
N CYS A 28 1.99 -1.58 5.52
CA CYS A 28 1.01 -2.40 4.79
C CYS A 28 0.79 -3.76 5.46
N LYS A 29 1.85 -4.41 5.94
CA LYS A 29 1.74 -5.67 6.70
C LYS A 29 0.95 -5.50 7.99
N LYS A 30 1.25 -4.44 8.75
CA LYS A 30 0.52 -4.13 9.99
C LYS A 30 -0.95 -3.79 9.72
N TYR A 31 -1.22 -3.02 8.67
CA TYR A 31 -2.58 -2.68 8.25
C TYR A 31 -3.37 -3.92 7.85
N LYS A 32 -2.76 -4.88 7.14
CA LYS A 32 -3.38 -6.17 6.80
C LYS A 32 -3.71 -7.01 8.05
N GLU A 33 -2.84 -7.00 9.06
CA GLU A 33 -3.13 -7.68 10.33
C GLU A 33 -4.24 -7.01 11.15
N GLU A 34 -4.34 -5.68 11.07
CA GLU A 34 -5.41 -4.93 11.73
C GLU A 34 -6.75 -5.07 10.99
N ALA A 35 -6.74 -5.10 9.66
CA ALA A 35 -7.92 -5.35 8.82
C ALA A 35 -8.58 -6.69 9.16
N LYS A 36 -7.79 -7.76 9.37
CA LYS A 36 -8.30 -9.07 9.79
C LYS A 36 -9.02 -9.07 11.15
N LYS A 37 -8.81 -8.05 11.98
CA LYS A 37 -9.48 -7.91 13.28
C LYS A 37 -10.84 -7.24 13.14
N THR A 38 -11.12 -6.60 12.01
CA THR A 38 -12.44 -6.03 11.74
C THR A 38 -13.31 -7.11 11.07
N PRO A 39 -14.60 -7.19 11.39
CA PRO A 39 -15.52 -8.13 10.72
C PRO A 39 -15.90 -7.68 9.30
N ASN A 40 -15.27 -6.63 8.78
CA ASN A 40 -15.60 -6.04 7.48
C ASN A 40 -14.75 -6.69 6.37
N PRO A 41 -15.33 -7.50 5.47
CA PRO A 41 -14.58 -8.19 4.42
C PRO A 41 -13.96 -7.24 3.38
N TRP A 42 -14.44 -5.99 3.31
CA TRP A 42 -13.86 -4.98 2.43
C TRP A 42 -12.51 -4.46 2.91
N ASP A 43 -12.26 -4.47 4.22
CA ASP A 43 -10.99 -3.97 4.79
C ASP A 43 -9.84 -4.90 4.41
N ASP A 44 -10.07 -6.22 4.42
CA ASP A 44 -9.09 -7.21 3.97
C ASP A 44 -8.73 -7.02 2.49
N ILE A 45 -9.74 -6.81 1.63
CA ILE A 45 -9.54 -6.59 0.20
C ILE A 45 -8.75 -5.28 -0.05
N LEU A 46 -9.10 -4.22 0.67
CA LEU A 46 -8.41 -2.93 0.56
C LEU A 46 -6.96 -3.02 1.07
N ALA A 47 -6.72 -3.76 2.14
CA ALA A 47 -5.38 -4.00 2.66
C ALA A 47 -4.52 -4.79 1.65
N GLU A 48 -5.08 -5.81 0.99
CA GLU A 48 -4.39 -6.56 -0.05
C GLU A 48 -4.08 -5.70 -1.29
N MET A 49 -5.03 -4.86 -1.72
CA MET A 49 -4.80 -3.92 -2.81
C MET A 49 -3.69 -2.90 -2.48
N LEU A 50 -3.64 -2.40 -1.24
CA LEU A 50 -2.60 -1.49 -0.78
C LEU A 50 -1.21 -2.16 -0.77
N CYS A 51 -1.10 -3.38 -0.26
CA CYS A 51 0.14 -4.16 -0.34
C CYS A 51 0.61 -4.31 -1.79
N TRP A 52 -0.31 -4.65 -2.71
CA TRP A 52 0.00 -4.84 -4.11
C TRP A 52 0.49 -3.55 -4.79
N ILE A 53 -0.14 -2.40 -4.52
CA ILE A 53 0.26 -1.09 -5.05
C ILE A 53 1.65 -0.68 -4.57
N VAL A 54 2.00 -1.03 -3.33
CA VAL A 54 3.31 -0.73 -2.73
C VAL A 54 4.38 -1.73 -3.17
N GLY A 55 4.01 -2.81 -3.86
CA GLY A 55 4.94 -3.84 -4.34
C GLY A 55 5.33 -4.85 -3.27
N VAL A 56 4.42 -5.10 -2.33
CA VAL A 56 4.55 -6.13 -1.29
C VAL A 56 3.71 -7.33 -1.71
N ASP A 57 4.37 -8.39 -2.17
CA ASP A 57 3.77 -9.73 -2.35
C ASP A 57 3.46 -10.39 -0.98
#